data_AF-A0A124HIY3-F1
#
_entry.id   AF-A0A124HIY3-F1
#
_cell.length_a   1.000
_cell.length_b   1.000
_cell.length_c   1.000
_cell.angle_alpha   90.00
_cell.angle_beta   90.00
_cell.angle_gamma   90.00
#
_symmetry.space_group_name_H-M   'P 1'
#
loop_
_entity.id
_entity.type
_entity.pdbx_description
1 polymer ?
#
loop_
_entity_poly.entity_id
_entity_poly.type
_entity_poly.pdbx_seq_one_letter_code
_entity_poly.pdbx_strand_id
1 'polypeptide(L)' 'MTVEADCGEPVMLTTKEPMILKATLTQFPPRGDLYTLAKPVDLVAQDGDLDKVLARITQFSAKTGGL' A
#
# COMPACT_ATOMS: atom_id res chain seq x y z
N MET A 1 3.26 -10.80 3.59
CA MET A 1 3.11 -10.90 2.13
C MET A 1 4.48 -11.24 1.59
N THR A 2 4.71 -12.51 1.29
CA THR A 2 5.98 -12.96 0.71
C THR A 2 5.72 -13.07 -0.78
N VAL A 3 6.41 -12.24 -1.55
CA VAL A 3 6.44 -12.37 -3.01
C VAL A 3 7.75 -13.10 -3.30
N GLU A 4 7.67 -14.40 -3.56
CA GLU A 4 8.79 -15.14 -4.11
C GLU A 4 8.87 -14.77 -5.60
N ALA A 5 9.86 -13.97 -5.95
CA ALA A 5 10.21 -13.73 -7.34
C ALA A 5 11.29 -14.74 -7.72
N ASP A 6 10.99 -15.62 -8.69
CA ASP A 6 12.01 -16.25 -9.53
C ASP A 6 13.00 -15.14 -9.95
N CYS A 7 14.30 -15.38 -9.84
CA CYS A 7 15.41 -14.41 -9.92
C CYS A 7 15.46 -13.53 -11.20
N GLY A 8 14.45 -12.70 -11.45
CA GLY A 8 14.37 -11.66 -12.46
C GLY A 8 14.68 -10.28 -11.89
N GLU A 9 14.84 -9.30 -12.78
CA GLU A 9 15.06 -7.92 -12.38
C GLU A 9 13.89 -7.38 -11.52
N PRO A 10 14.17 -6.56 -10.48
CA PRO A 10 13.12 -5.98 -9.65
C PRO A 10 12.13 -5.17 -10.49
N VAL A 11 10.84 -5.50 -10.38
CA VAL A 11 9.78 -4.73 -11.05
C VAL A 11 9.41 -3.52 -10.21
N MET A 12 9.53 -2.32 -10.79
CA MET A 12 9.11 -1.07 -10.15
C MET A 12 7.64 -0.77 -10.45
N LEU A 13 6.85 -0.67 -9.39
CA LEU A 13 5.43 -0.38 -9.45
C LEU A 13 5.11 0.96 -8.80
N THR A 14 4.13 1.67 -9.37
CA THR A 14 3.58 2.90 -8.80
C THR A 14 2.06 2.77 -8.63
N THR A 15 1.47 3.62 -7.79
CA THR A 15 0.03 3.63 -7.57
C THR A 15 -0.69 4.32 -8.73
N LYS A 16 -1.75 3.69 -9.27
CA LYS A 16 -2.59 4.32 -10.32
C LYS A 16 -3.31 5.58 -9.80
N GLU A 17 -3.69 5.55 -8.53
CA GLU A 17 -4.33 6.66 -7.82
C GLU A 17 -3.70 6.83 -6.44
N PRO A 18 -3.80 8.03 -5.81
CA PRO A 18 -3.24 8.24 -4.48
C PRO A 18 -3.73 7.20 -3.46
N MET A 19 -2.79 6.59 -2.74
CA MET A 19 -3.11 5.79 -1.56
C MET A 19 -3.55 6.71 -0.43
N ILE A 20 -4.78 6.50 0.07
CA ILE A 20 -5.32 7.27 1.20
C ILE A 20 -5.51 6.34 2.39
N LEU A 21 -4.82 6.65 3.49
CA LEU A 21 -5.01 6.01 4.79
C LEU A 21 -5.96 6.86 5.64
N LYS A 22 -6.98 6.22 6.23
CA LYS A 22 -7.94 6.83 7.14
C LYS A 22 -7.73 6.27 8.54
N ALA A 23 -7.85 7.14 9.54
CA ALA A 23 -7.86 6.76 10.94
C ALA A 23 -8.94 7.55 11.67
N THR A 24 -9.58 6.92 12.64
CA THR A 24 -10.42 7.61 13.62
C THR A 24 -9.63 7.73 14.91
N LEU A 25 -9.28 8.96 15.28
CA LEU A 25 -8.57 9.22 16.53
C LEU A 25 -9.51 9.01 17.71
N THR A 26 -9.34 7.90 18.41
CA THR A 26 -10.04 7.59 19.66
C THR A 26 -9.23 7.97 20.90
N GLN A 27 -7.91 8.12 20.77
CA GLN A 27 -6.99 8.49 21.85
C GLN A 27 -5.71 9.14 21.28
N PHE A 28 -5.01 9.92 22.11
CA PHE A 28 -3.71 10.51 21.80
C PHE A 28 -2.65 10.11 22.86
N PRO A 29 -1.47 9.60 22.48
CA PRO A 29 -1.04 9.33 21.10
C PRO A 29 -1.82 8.16 20.46
N PRO A 30 -1.96 8.18 19.12
CA PRO A 30 -2.63 7.12 18.39
C PRO A 30 -1.94 5.77 18.62
N ARG A 31 -2.73 4.69 18.78
CA ARG A 31 -2.18 3.32 18.74
C ARG A 31 -1.77 2.97 17.32
N GLY A 32 -0.74 2.12 17.21
CA GLY A 32 -0.10 1.84 15.93
C GLY A 32 -0.98 1.15 14.88
N ASP A 33 -2.16 0.65 15.20
CA ASP A 33 -3.05 -0.09 14.29
C ASP A 33 -4.27 0.72 13.80
N LEU A 34 -4.31 2.03 14.06
CA LEU A 34 -5.49 2.87 13.77
C LEU A 34 -5.71 3.18 12.28
N TYR A 35 -4.71 2.99 11.43
CA TYR A 35 -4.78 3.35 10.02
C TYR A 35 -5.31 2.21 9.17
N THR A 36 -6.28 2.52 8.32
CA THR A 36 -6.87 1.59 7.34
C THR A 36 -6.88 2.23 5.96
N LEU A 37 -6.81 1.41 4.92
CA LEU A 37 -6.99 1.89 3.55
C LEU A 37 -8.41 2.40 3.34
N ALA A 38 -8.54 3.58 2.74
CA ALA A 38 -9.85 4.11 2.35
C ALA A 38 -10.55 3.23 1.29
N LYS A 39 -9.75 2.62 0.40
CA LYS A 39 -10.16 1.67 -0.64
C LYS A 39 -8.93 0.86 -1.09
N PRO A 40 -9.10 -0.29 -1.78
CA PRO A 40 -7.98 -0.99 -2.39
C PRO A 40 -7.22 -0.08 -3.36
N VAL A 41 -5.90 -0.26 -3.46
CA VAL A 41 -5.01 0.55 -4.30
C VAL A 41 -4.43 -0.30 -5.42
N ASP A 42 -4.63 0.15 -6.65
CA ASP A 42 -4.07 -0.50 -7.84
C ASP A 42 -2.63 -0.04 -8.09
N LEU A 43 -1.78 -1.01 -8.40
CA LEU A 43 -0.39 -0.82 -8.75
C LEU A 43 -0.18 -1.13 -10.24
N VAL A 44 0.53 -0.24 -10.92
CA VAL A 44 0.84 -0.29 -12.36
C VAL A 44 2.35 -0.21 -12.55
N ALA A 45 2.85 -0.61 -13.72
CA ALA A 45 4.26 -0.44 -14.06
C ALA A 45 4.63 1.06 -14.10
N GLN A 46 5.75 1.44 -13.50
CA GLN A 46 6.19 2.83 -13.48
C GLN A 46 6.48 3.38 -14.89
N ASP A 47 7.12 2.59 -15.75
CA ASP A 47 7.55 2.99 -17.09
C ASP A 47 6.74 2.29 -18.20
N GLY A 48 5.54 1.79 -17.87
CA GLY A 48 4.72 0.96 -18.77
C GLY A 48 3.31 1.48 -19.01
N ASP A 49 2.44 0.57 -19.43
CA ASP A 49 1.01 0.83 -19.61
C ASP A 49 0.33 1.10 -18.25
N LEU A 50 -0.07 2.35 -18.03
CA LEU A 50 -0.73 2.81 -16.80
C LEU A 50 -2.18 2.31 -16.67
N ASP A 51 -2.76 1.73 -17.71
CA ASP A 51 -4.08 1.11 -17.64
C ASP A 51 -4.03 -0.36 -17.23
N LYS A 52 -2.87 -1.00 -17.34
CA LYS A 52 -2.67 -2.38 -16.92
C LYS A 52 -2.35 -2.48 -15.44
N VAL A 53 -3.34 -2.86 -14.65
CA VAL A 53 -3.15 -3.19 -13.22
C VAL A 53 -2.35 -4.48 -13.08
N LEU A 54 -1.21 -4.40 -12.39
CA LEU A 54 -0.29 -5.52 -12.17
C LEU A 54 -0.46 -6.13 -10.78
N ALA A 55 -0.85 -5.33 -9.80
CA ALA A 55 -1.12 -5.78 -8.44
C ALA A 55 -2.14 -4.88 -7.75
N ARG A 56 -2.73 -5.37 -6.66
CA ARG A 56 -3.69 -4.62 -5.85
C ARG A 56 -3.38 -4.79 -4.37
N ILE A 57 -3.24 -3.67 -3.67
CA ILE A 57 -3.12 -3.63 -2.21
C ILE A 57 -4.53 -3.55 -1.64
N THR A 58 -4.99 -4.63 -1.00
CA THR A 58 -6.31 -4.71 -0.36
C THR A 58 -6.29 -4.35 1.13
N GLN A 59 -5.13 -4.52 1.76
CA GLN A 59 -4.90 -4.16 3.15
C GLN A 59 -3.48 -3.59 3.28
N PHE A 60 -3.34 -2.51 4.03
CA PHE A 60 -2.03 -1.92 4.33
C PHE A 60 -1.91 -1.70 5.83
N SER A 61 -1.09 -2.54 6.47
CA SER A 61 -0.82 -2.43 7.90
C SER A 61 0.19 -1.32 8.14
N ALA A 62 -0.28 -0.07 8.25
CA ALA A 62 0.57 1.05 8.64
C ALA A 62 0.70 1.07 10.17
N LYS A 63 1.85 0.63 10.69
CA LYS A 63 2.22 0.83 12.09
C LYS A 63 2.80 2.23 12.29
N THR A 64 2.09 3.13 12.96
CA THR A 64 2.63 4.43 13.38
C THR A 64 3.05 4.39 14.84
N GLY A 65 4.36 4.49 15.11
CA GLY A 65 4.91 4.70 16.45
C GLY A 65 4.95 3.46 17.35
N GLY A 66 6.16 3.16 17.81
CA GLY A 66 6.47 2.65 19.15
C GLY A 66 7.58 3.56 19.67
N LEU A 67 7.61 3.82 20.97
CA LEU A 67 8.85 4.31 21.60
C LEU A 67 9.96 3.28 21.38
#